data_AF-A0A7V2N335-F1
#
_entry.id   AF-A0A7V2N335-F1
#
_cell.length_a   1.000
_cell.length_b   1.000
_cell.length_c   1.000
_cell.angle_alpha   90.00
_cell.angle_beta   90.00
_cell.angle_gamma   90.00
#
_symmetry.space_group_name_H-M   'P 1'
#
loop_
_entity.id
_entity.type
_entity.pdbx_description
1 polymer ?
#
loop_
_entity_poly.entity_id
_entity_poly.type
_entity_poly.pdbx_seq_one_letter_code
_entity_poly.pdbx_strand_id
1 'polypeptide(L)'
;MEQLYQQRLKRYVTAMRNEKPDRVPLRPFVAEFTAKYAGYTCQEVTHDYRLAFEAAVRCARDFDWDAVVGNMVYVWTGLTQAIGLKYYATPGLEIDVNTGFQYREPPEDEAFMQPEDYEALIEDPTGFLFNVWLPRVSTEVVDAGSPCTYRNNLSFLKGGMAMLSYFGAFGPQAQRLRTECGT
;
A
#
# COMPACT_ATOMS: atom_id res chain seq x y z
N MET A 1 24.02 14.45 -5.17
CA MET A 1 22.61 14.03 -5.09
C MET A 1 21.65 15.18 -4.89
N GLU A 2 21.85 16.07 -3.90
CA GLU A 2 20.90 17.17 -3.65
C GLU A 2 20.57 18.05 -4.87
N GLN A 3 21.57 18.44 -5.67
CA GLN A 3 21.33 19.22 -6.90
C GLN A 3 20.46 18.47 -7.92
N LEU A 4 20.68 17.16 -8.09
CA LEU A 4 19.89 16.31 -8.99
C LEU A 4 18.44 16.20 -8.49
N TYR A 5 18.26 15.99 -7.19
CA TYR A 5 16.95 16.01 -6.54
C TYR A 5 16.20 17.32 -6.81
N GLN A 6 16.84 18.47 -6.60
CA GLN A 6 16.19 19.76 -6.84
C GLN A 6 15.81 19.97 -8.31
N GLN A 7 16.63 19.50 -9.26
CA GLN A 7 16.32 19.55 -10.69
C GLN A 7 15.09 18.69 -11.03
N ARG A 8 15.08 17.44 -10.57
CA ARG A 8 13.97 16.50 -10.79
C ARG A 8 12.69 16.94 -10.09
N LEU A 9 12.77 17.40 -8.84
CA LEU A 9 11.66 17.96 -8.09
C LEU A 9 11.05 19.16 -8.82
N LYS A 10 11.90 20.10 -9.28
CA LYS A 10 11.43 21.25 -10.07
C LYS A 10 10.69 20.79 -11.33
N ARG A 11 11.29 19.87 -12.10
CA ARG A 11 10.68 19.30 -13.31
C ARG A 11 9.31 18.67 -13.02
N TYR A 12 9.24 17.81 -12.01
CA TYR A 12 8.04 17.08 -11.64
C TYR A 12 6.93 18.02 -11.15
N VAL A 13 7.25 18.97 -10.25
CA VAL A 13 6.28 19.93 -9.71
C VAL A 13 5.80 20.93 -10.76
N THR A 14 6.67 21.38 -11.68
CA THR A 14 6.26 22.22 -12.82
C THR A 14 5.24 21.50 -13.70
N ALA A 15 5.45 20.22 -14.02
CA ALA A 15 4.47 19.42 -14.77
C ALA A 15 3.15 19.26 -14.00
N MET A 16 3.19 18.95 -12.69
CA MET A 16 2.01 18.84 -11.83
C MET A 16 1.18 20.13 -11.73
N ARG A 17 1.79 21.28 -12.01
CA ARG A 17 1.14 22.60 -12.05
C ARG A 17 0.61 22.99 -13.43
N ASN A 18 0.65 22.07 -14.41
CA ASN A 18 0.29 22.32 -15.81
C ASN A 18 1.15 23.41 -16.49
N GLU A 19 2.39 23.61 -16.02
CA GLU A 19 3.37 24.49 -16.66
C GLU A 19 4.29 23.70 -17.62
N LYS A 20 5.21 24.38 -18.32
CA LYS A 20 6.17 23.74 -19.24
C LYS A 20 7.49 23.39 -18.51
N PRO A 21 7.75 22.11 -18.17
CA PRO A 21 9.04 21.70 -17.63
C PRO A 21 10.14 21.72 -18.70
N ASP A 22 11.40 21.54 -18.27
CA ASP A 22 12.56 21.42 -19.15
C ASP A 22 12.51 20.16 -20.04
N ARG A 23 11.89 19.07 -19.55
CA ARG A 23 11.51 17.87 -20.29
C ARG A 23 10.34 17.16 -19.59
N VAL A 24 9.70 16.21 -20.26
CA VAL A 24 8.62 15.39 -19.66
C VAL A 24 9.20 14.56 -18.49
N PRO A 25 8.68 14.68 -17.25
CA PRO A 25 9.15 13.87 -16.13
C PRO A 25 8.69 12.41 -16.22
N LEU A 26 9.51 11.49 -15.70
CA LEU A 26 9.19 10.08 -15.56
C LEU A 26 8.92 9.72 -14.09
N ARG A 27 7.71 9.20 -13.83
CA ARG A 27 7.31 8.61 -12.55
C ARG A 27 6.54 7.31 -12.79
N PRO A 28 7.22 6.16 -12.83
CA PRO A 28 6.57 4.90 -13.15
C PRO A 28 5.95 4.25 -11.91
N PHE A 29 4.93 3.42 -12.12
CA PHE A 29 4.28 2.60 -11.10
C PHE A 29 4.75 1.15 -11.25
N VAL A 30 5.81 0.80 -10.50
CA VAL A 30 6.62 -0.40 -10.73
C VAL A 30 6.55 -1.46 -9.62
N ALA A 31 5.46 -1.49 -8.84
CA ALA A 31 5.11 -2.47 -7.78
C ALA A 31 6.03 -3.70 -7.63
N GLU A 32 5.58 -4.90 -7.99
CA GLU A 32 6.34 -6.15 -7.88
C GLU A 32 7.48 -6.25 -8.91
N PHE A 33 7.48 -5.39 -9.94
CA PHE A 33 8.63 -5.27 -10.83
C PHE A 33 9.90 -4.92 -10.05
N THR A 34 9.82 -4.02 -9.06
CA THR A 34 11.00 -3.68 -8.24
C THR A 34 11.58 -4.90 -7.54
N ALA A 35 10.72 -5.79 -7.02
CA ALA A 35 11.14 -7.02 -6.36
C ALA A 35 11.91 -7.93 -7.33
N LYS A 36 11.30 -8.22 -8.48
CA LYS A 36 11.91 -9.05 -9.53
C LYS A 36 13.24 -8.48 -10.01
N TYR A 37 13.33 -7.17 -10.22
CA TYR A 37 14.57 -6.50 -10.61
C TYR A 37 15.66 -6.61 -9.53
N ALA A 38 15.26 -6.48 -8.26
CA ALA A 38 16.18 -6.59 -7.13
C ALA A 38 16.58 -8.03 -6.78
N GLY A 39 15.93 -9.03 -7.38
CA GLY A 39 16.19 -10.45 -7.12
C GLY A 39 15.39 -11.03 -5.94
N TYR A 40 14.31 -10.37 -5.55
CA TYR A 40 13.37 -10.84 -4.54
C TYR A 40 12.12 -11.46 -5.18
N THR A 41 11.49 -12.36 -4.45
CA THR A 41 10.14 -12.86 -4.71
C THR A 41 9.09 -11.82 -4.31
N CYS A 42 7.87 -11.96 -4.82
CA CYS A 42 6.74 -11.13 -4.41
C CYS A 42 6.42 -11.35 -2.92
N GLN A 43 6.54 -12.60 -2.43
CA GLN A 43 6.39 -12.92 -1.02
C GLN A 43 7.35 -12.12 -0.13
N GLU A 44 8.64 -12.10 -0.44
CA GLU A 44 9.63 -11.41 0.41
C GLU A 44 9.31 -9.92 0.59
N VAL A 45 9.00 -9.21 -0.50
CA VAL A 45 8.68 -7.77 -0.44
C VAL A 45 7.29 -7.49 0.14
N THR A 46 6.35 -8.42 0.01
CA THR A 46 5.00 -8.31 0.59
C THR A 46 5.04 -8.57 2.10
N HIS A 47 5.85 -9.50 2.58
CA HIS A 47 5.93 -9.84 4.01
C HIS A 47 6.86 -8.90 4.77
N ASP A 48 7.91 -8.40 4.13
CA ASP A 48 8.84 -7.42 4.69
C ASP A 48 8.95 -6.16 3.80
N TYR A 49 8.24 -5.10 4.19
CA TYR A 49 8.26 -3.84 3.47
C TYR A 49 9.65 -3.20 3.39
N ARG A 50 10.61 -3.60 4.25
CA ARG A 50 11.99 -3.11 4.18
C ARG A 50 12.70 -3.64 2.95
N LEU A 51 12.43 -4.88 2.54
CA LEU A 51 12.93 -5.43 1.28
C LEU A 51 12.27 -4.72 0.09
N ALA A 52 11.00 -4.36 0.19
CA ALA A 52 10.33 -3.53 -0.81
C ALA A 52 10.98 -2.14 -0.93
N PHE A 53 11.34 -1.51 0.18
CA PHE A 53 12.09 -0.26 0.21
C PHE A 53 13.47 -0.37 -0.43
N GLU A 54 14.23 -1.42 -0.13
CA GLU A 54 15.53 -1.68 -0.78
C GLU A 54 15.37 -1.87 -2.29
N ALA A 55 14.36 -2.63 -2.71
CA ALA A 55 14.06 -2.86 -4.12
C ALA A 55 13.73 -1.55 -4.84
N ALA A 56 12.93 -0.68 -4.21
CA ALA A 56 12.58 0.63 -4.73
C ALA A 56 13.80 1.56 -4.85
N VAL A 57 14.66 1.61 -3.82
CA VAL A 57 15.92 2.39 -3.84
C VAL A 57 16.85 1.89 -4.94
N ARG A 58 17.02 0.57 -5.07
CA ARG A 58 17.86 -0.02 -6.12
C ARG A 58 17.37 0.37 -7.51
N CYS A 59 16.07 0.26 -7.77
CA CYS A 59 15.50 0.68 -9.05
C CYS A 59 15.65 2.19 -9.27
N ALA A 60 15.33 3.03 -8.27
CA ALA A 60 15.43 4.48 -8.39
C ALA A 60 16.88 4.97 -8.65
N ARG A 61 17.88 4.22 -8.17
CA ARG A 61 19.29 4.49 -8.45
C ARG A 61 19.70 4.03 -9.85
N ASP A 62 19.25 2.85 -10.24
CA ASP A 62 19.71 2.19 -11.47
C ASP A 62 18.94 2.70 -12.72
N PHE A 63 17.76 3.31 -12.53
CA PHE A 63 16.94 3.94 -13.59
C PHE A 63 16.89 5.47 -13.44
N ASP A 64 16.86 6.22 -14.56
CA ASP A 64 16.75 7.69 -14.57
C ASP A 64 15.32 8.18 -14.34
N TRP A 65 14.72 7.83 -13.20
CA TRP A 65 13.38 8.28 -12.81
C TRP A 65 13.43 9.62 -12.07
N ASP A 66 12.49 10.51 -12.40
CA ASP A 66 12.44 11.86 -11.82
C ASP A 66 11.67 11.89 -10.49
N ALA A 67 10.72 10.98 -10.32
CA ALA A 67 9.96 10.79 -9.09
C ALA A 67 9.62 9.30 -8.95
N VAL A 68 9.51 8.82 -7.71
CA VAL A 68 9.07 7.46 -7.40
C VAL A 68 8.09 7.46 -6.22
N VAL A 69 7.44 6.33 -6.00
CA VAL A 69 6.71 6.07 -4.75
C VAL A 69 7.65 5.34 -3.80
N GLY A 70 7.59 5.63 -2.50
CA GLY A 70 8.46 5.00 -1.49
C GLY A 70 8.36 3.48 -1.46
N ASN A 71 7.15 2.95 -1.72
CA ASN A 71 6.85 1.55 -1.97
C ASN A 71 5.49 1.46 -2.68
N MET A 72 5.36 0.58 -3.68
CA MET A 72 4.08 0.31 -4.37
C MET A 72 3.46 -1.04 -3.98
N VAL A 73 4.20 -1.90 -3.27
CA VAL A 73 3.67 -3.14 -2.68
C VAL A 73 2.99 -2.78 -1.35
N TYR A 74 1.77 -2.25 -1.45
CA TYR A 74 1.05 -1.69 -0.30
C TYR A 74 0.34 -2.73 0.58
N VAL A 75 0.25 -3.97 0.12
CA VAL A 75 -0.42 -5.09 0.81
C VAL A 75 0.55 -5.78 1.76
N TRP A 76 1.18 -5.00 2.65
CA TRP A 76 2.10 -5.58 3.62
C TRP A 76 1.36 -6.59 4.51
N THR A 77 1.85 -7.83 4.53
CA THR A 77 1.19 -8.95 5.21
C THR A 77 0.92 -8.68 6.69
N GLY A 78 1.84 -7.97 7.37
CA GLY A 78 1.66 -7.61 8.76
C GLY A 78 0.43 -6.73 9.01
N LEU A 79 0.04 -5.90 8.04
CA LEU A 79 -1.17 -5.08 8.13
C LEU A 79 -2.43 -5.88 7.78
N THR A 80 -2.42 -6.60 6.65
CA THR A 80 -3.62 -7.32 6.18
C THR A 80 -4.01 -8.46 7.12
N GLN A 81 -3.03 -9.19 7.64
CA GLN A 81 -3.28 -10.27 8.61
C GLN A 81 -3.60 -9.73 10.01
N ALA A 82 -3.09 -8.55 10.40
CA ALA A 82 -3.41 -7.97 11.72
C ALA A 82 -4.90 -7.64 11.87
N ILE A 83 -5.54 -7.17 10.79
CA ILE A 83 -6.99 -6.89 10.75
C ILE A 83 -7.79 -8.10 10.24
N GLY A 84 -7.13 -9.18 9.81
CA GLY A 84 -7.80 -10.37 9.27
C GLY A 84 -8.58 -10.09 7.98
N LEU A 85 -8.02 -9.28 7.08
CA LEU A 85 -8.67 -8.93 5.82
C LEU A 85 -8.73 -10.14 4.88
N LYS A 86 -9.92 -10.53 4.43
CA LYS A 86 -10.12 -11.72 3.57
C LYS A 86 -10.12 -11.44 2.07
N TYR A 87 -10.12 -10.17 1.68
CA TYR A 87 -10.20 -9.74 0.28
C TYR A 87 -8.83 -9.55 -0.39
N TYR A 88 -7.73 -9.84 0.32
CA TYR A 88 -6.39 -9.91 -0.26
C TYR A 88 -5.94 -11.37 -0.33
N ALA A 89 -5.37 -11.76 -1.46
CA ALA A 89 -4.59 -12.98 -1.60
C ALA A 89 -3.10 -12.62 -1.49
N THR A 90 -2.44 -13.10 -0.44
CA THR A 90 -1.05 -12.77 -0.11
C THR A 90 -0.10 -13.79 -0.75
N PRO A 91 0.96 -13.33 -1.42
CA PRO A 91 1.99 -14.22 -1.95
C PRO A 91 2.61 -15.09 -0.86
N GLY A 92 2.71 -16.39 -1.11
CA GLY A 92 3.23 -17.40 -0.18
C GLY A 92 2.30 -17.83 0.96
N LEU A 93 1.11 -17.24 1.08
CA LEU A 93 0.05 -17.76 1.95
C LEU A 93 -1.10 -18.34 1.11
N GLU A 94 -1.63 -17.51 0.23
CA GLU A 94 -2.84 -17.80 -0.54
C GLU A 94 -2.57 -18.05 -2.03
N ILE A 95 -1.49 -17.48 -2.54
CA ILE A 95 -1.08 -17.55 -3.96
C ILE A 95 0.43 -17.81 -4.05
N ASP A 96 0.90 -18.16 -5.25
CA ASP A 96 2.31 -18.47 -5.49
C ASP A 96 3.24 -17.32 -5.06
N VAL A 97 4.44 -17.69 -4.57
CA VAL A 97 5.42 -16.76 -3.98
C VAL A 97 5.92 -15.69 -4.97
N ASN A 98 5.81 -15.94 -6.29
CA ASN A 98 6.22 -15.01 -7.34
C ASN A 98 5.05 -14.27 -7.99
N THR A 99 3.82 -14.51 -7.56
CA THR A 99 2.65 -13.79 -8.04
C THR A 99 2.43 -12.56 -7.16
N GLY A 100 2.19 -11.38 -7.74
CA GLY A 100 1.82 -10.19 -6.97
C GLY A 100 0.48 -10.38 -6.26
N PHE A 101 0.23 -9.63 -5.19
CA PHE A 101 -1.01 -9.79 -4.43
C PHE A 101 -2.24 -9.64 -5.34
N GLN A 102 -3.32 -10.36 -5.02
CA GLN A 102 -4.56 -10.28 -5.79
C GLN A 102 -5.70 -9.80 -4.89
N TYR A 103 -6.65 -9.10 -5.49
CA TYR A 103 -7.94 -8.84 -4.86
C TYR A 103 -8.82 -10.09 -5.00
N ARG A 104 -9.47 -10.48 -3.91
CA ARG A 104 -10.46 -11.55 -3.87
C ARG A 104 -11.82 -10.92 -3.76
N GLU A 105 -12.56 -10.96 -4.86
CA GLU A 105 -13.93 -10.50 -4.89
C GLU A 105 -14.86 -11.67 -4.55
N PRO A 106 -15.82 -11.47 -3.64
CA PRO A 106 -16.88 -12.43 -3.42
C PRO A 106 -17.83 -12.48 -4.65
N PRO A 107 -18.68 -13.50 -4.75
CA PRO A 107 -19.83 -13.47 -5.66
C PRO A 107 -20.66 -12.18 -5.50
N GLU A 108 -21.37 -11.77 -6.55
CA GLU A 108 -22.14 -10.51 -6.58
C GLU A 108 -23.21 -10.45 -5.47
N ASP A 109 -23.88 -11.56 -5.19
CA ASP A 109 -24.86 -11.70 -4.11
C ASP A 109 -24.24 -11.66 -2.70
N GLU A 110 -22.92 -11.80 -2.60
CA GLU A 110 -22.13 -11.68 -1.38
C GLU A 110 -21.16 -10.48 -1.43
N ALA A 111 -21.37 -9.53 -2.34
CA ALA A 111 -20.56 -8.31 -2.43
C ALA A 111 -20.44 -7.61 -1.08
N PHE A 112 -19.22 -7.19 -0.74
CA PHE A 112 -18.95 -6.51 0.54
C PHE A 112 -19.71 -5.19 0.69
N MET A 113 -20.09 -4.59 -0.43
CA MET A 113 -21.00 -3.45 -0.51
C MET A 113 -22.05 -3.78 -1.56
N GLN A 114 -23.31 -3.76 -1.15
CA GLN A 114 -24.48 -3.98 -2.00
C GLN A 114 -24.96 -2.64 -2.57
N PRO A 115 -25.72 -2.62 -3.68
CA PRO A 115 -26.28 -1.38 -4.23
C PRO A 115 -27.11 -0.57 -3.21
N GLU A 116 -27.77 -1.25 -2.28
CA GLU A 116 -28.60 -0.61 -1.25
C GLU A 116 -27.76 0.15 -0.21
N ASP A 117 -26.47 -0.15 -0.11
CA ASP A 117 -25.57 0.51 0.83
C ASP A 117 -25.11 1.91 0.36
N TYR A 118 -25.39 2.32 -0.89
CA TYR A 118 -24.91 3.60 -1.43
C TYR A 118 -25.39 4.80 -0.62
N GLU A 119 -26.64 4.82 -0.18
CA GLU A 119 -27.18 5.93 0.62
C GLU A 119 -26.44 6.05 1.97
N ALA A 120 -26.20 4.92 2.64
CA ALA A 120 -25.46 4.90 3.92
C ALA A 120 -24.01 5.34 3.74
N LEU A 121 -23.35 4.93 2.65
CA LEU A 121 -21.99 5.38 2.32
C LEU A 121 -21.96 6.89 2.02
N ILE A 122 -22.95 7.44 1.32
CA ILE A 122 -23.01 8.87 0.97
C ILE A 122 -23.25 9.72 2.23
N GLU A 123 -24.16 9.28 3.11
CA GLU A 123 -24.53 10.01 4.32
C GLU A 123 -23.37 10.09 5.33
N ASP A 124 -22.73 8.95 5.63
CA ASP A 124 -21.56 8.88 6.51
C ASP A 124 -20.54 7.86 5.98
N PRO A 125 -19.62 8.29 5.11
CA PRO A 125 -18.62 7.39 4.54
C PRO A 125 -17.75 6.70 5.58
N THR A 126 -17.41 7.39 6.67
CA THR A 126 -16.54 6.84 7.70
C THR A 126 -17.29 5.85 8.57
N GLY A 127 -18.51 6.21 8.98
CA GLY A 127 -19.38 5.33 9.74
C GLY A 127 -19.73 4.06 8.98
N PHE A 128 -20.07 4.17 7.69
CA PHE A 128 -20.34 3.01 6.85
C PHE A 128 -19.10 2.12 6.70
N LEU A 129 -17.95 2.69 6.33
CA LEU A 129 -16.74 1.91 6.11
C LEU A 129 -16.28 1.18 7.38
N PHE A 130 -16.40 1.83 8.54
CA PHE A 130 -15.93 1.27 9.80
C PHE A 130 -16.91 0.31 10.46
N ASN A 131 -18.22 0.61 10.41
CA ASN A 131 -19.23 -0.14 11.17
C ASN A 131 -20.01 -1.17 10.34
N VAL A 132 -19.99 -1.05 9.00
CA VAL A 132 -20.74 -1.94 8.08
C VAL A 132 -19.78 -2.69 7.16
N TRP A 133 -18.93 -2.00 6.43
CA TRP A 133 -18.04 -2.64 5.44
C TRP A 133 -16.89 -3.41 6.09
N LEU A 134 -16.21 -2.82 7.09
CA LEU A 134 -15.05 -3.44 7.73
C LEU A 134 -15.37 -4.82 8.36
N PRO A 135 -16.46 -5.01 9.13
CA PRO A 135 -16.88 -6.34 9.59
C PRO A 135 -17.09 -7.33 8.44
N ARG A 136 -17.66 -6.89 7.31
CA ARG A 136 -17.91 -7.76 6.15
C ARG A 136 -16.63 -8.22 5.47
N VAL A 137 -15.53 -7.47 5.55
CA VAL A 137 -14.25 -7.80 4.90
C VAL A 137 -13.18 -8.36 5.84
N SER A 138 -13.49 -8.48 7.13
CA SER A 138 -12.57 -8.98 8.17
C SER A 138 -13.08 -10.30 8.73
N THR A 139 -12.17 -11.20 9.11
CA THR A 139 -12.51 -12.40 9.89
C THR A 139 -12.49 -12.15 11.40
N GLU A 140 -12.03 -10.97 11.84
CA GLU A 140 -11.74 -10.66 13.24
C GLU A 140 -12.67 -9.58 13.81
N VAL A 141 -13.07 -8.61 12.97
CA VAL A 141 -13.95 -7.50 13.36
C VAL A 141 -15.40 -7.97 13.34
N VAL A 142 -16.11 -7.73 14.45
CA VAL A 142 -17.53 -8.12 14.58
C VAL A 142 -18.46 -6.98 14.17
N ASP A 143 -19.70 -7.32 13.80
CA ASP A 143 -20.71 -6.33 13.43
C ASP A 143 -21.00 -5.35 14.57
N ALA A 144 -21.32 -4.10 14.21
CA ALA A 144 -21.71 -3.09 15.17
C ALA A 144 -22.92 -3.54 16.02
N GLY A 145 -22.81 -3.39 17.35
CA GLY A 145 -23.82 -3.85 18.31
C GLY A 145 -23.70 -5.31 18.75
N SER A 146 -22.84 -6.11 18.10
CA SER A 146 -22.55 -7.48 18.56
C SER A 146 -21.62 -7.49 19.78
N PRO A 147 -21.65 -8.56 20.61
CA PRO A 147 -20.68 -8.72 21.70
C PRO A 147 -19.24 -8.73 21.17
N CYS A 148 -18.40 -7.82 21.69
CA CYS A 148 -16.98 -7.81 21.34
C CYS A 148 -16.29 -9.12 21.72
N THR A 149 -15.36 -9.56 20.86
CA THR A 149 -14.50 -10.71 21.12
C THR A 149 -13.07 -10.26 21.43
N TYR A 150 -12.28 -11.14 22.05
CA TYR A 150 -10.84 -10.91 22.22
C TYR A 150 -10.14 -10.66 20.87
N ARG A 151 -10.54 -11.41 19.85
CA ARG A 151 -10.05 -11.34 18.47
C ARG A 151 -10.30 -9.96 17.83
N ASN A 152 -11.52 -9.44 17.96
CA ASN A 152 -11.89 -8.08 17.55
C ASN A 152 -11.03 -6.99 18.20
N ASN A 153 -10.89 -7.03 19.52
CA ASN A 153 -10.10 -6.00 20.22
C ASN A 153 -8.61 -6.07 19.84
N LEU A 154 -8.12 -7.30 19.68
CA LEU A 154 -6.73 -7.54 19.34
C LEU A 154 -6.41 -7.16 17.90
N SER A 155 -7.37 -7.27 16.97
CA SER A 155 -7.18 -6.87 15.57
C SER A 155 -6.93 -5.37 15.48
N PHE A 156 -7.74 -4.54 16.14
CA PHE A 156 -7.52 -3.08 16.18
C PHE A 156 -6.20 -2.70 16.83
N LEU A 157 -5.81 -3.35 17.93
CA LEU A 157 -4.53 -3.10 18.58
C LEU A 157 -3.35 -3.42 17.64
N LYS A 158 -3.32 -4.64 17.08
CA LYS A 158 -2.25 -5.07 16.17
C LYS A 158 -2.23 -4.23 14.89
N GLY A 159 -3.40 -3.98 14.30
CA GLY A 159 -3.53 -3.22 13.06
C GLY A 159 -3.11 -1.77 13.23
N GLY A 160 -3.48 -1.12 14.33
CA GLY A 160 -3.01 0.23 14.66
C GLY A 160 -1.50 0.30 14.81
N MET A 161 -0.90 -0.64 15.56
CA MET A 161 0.57 -0.71 15.71
C MET A 161 1.28 -1.01 14.38
N ALA A 162 0.72 -1.90 13.55
CA ALA A 162 1.22 -2.24 12.23
C ALA A 162 1.20 -1.00 11.31
N MET A 163 0.07 -0.29 11.22
CA MET A 163 -0.03 0.95 10.44
C MET A 163 1.00 2.00 10.90
N LEU A 164 1.11 2.24 12.21
CA LEU A 164 2.06 3.22 12.75
C LEU A 164 3.52 2.84 12.43
N SER A 165 3.86 1.55 12.56
CA SER A 165 5.20 1.05 12.21
C SER A 165 5.50 1.24 10.73
N TYR A 166 4.57 0.83 9.85
CA TYR A 166 4.77 0.90 8.41
C TYR A 166 4.79 2.34 7.90
N PHE A 167 3.83 3.18 8.28
CA PHE A 167 3.78 4.57 7.85
C PHE A 167 4.92 5.41 8.45
N GLY A 168 5.33 5.13 9.69
CA GLY A 168 6.50 5.76 10.30
C GLY A 168 7.80 5.49 9.54
N ALA A 169 7.89 4.35 8.84
CA ALA A 169 9.08 3.97 8.07
C ALA A 169 9.24 4.73 6.74
N PHE A 170 8.18 5.39 6.22
CA PHE A 170 8.27 6.17 4.99
C PHE A 170 9.11 7.44 5.12
N GLY A 171 9.22 8.04 6.31
CA GLY A 171 10.06 9.22 6.53
C GLY A 171 11.53 8.94 6.21
N PRO A 172 12.15 7.96 6.88
CA PRO A 172 13.50 7.49 6.54
C PRO A 172 13.63 7.04 5.07
N GLN A 173 12.64 6.34 4.53
CA GLN A 173 12.67 5.90 3.12
C GLN A 173 12.69 7.07 2.13
N ALA A 174 11.86 8.09 2.34
CA ALA A 174 11.84 9.30 1.52
C ALA A 174 13.19 10.04 1.60
N GLN A 175 13.79 10.09 2.79
CA GLN A 175 15.12 10.66 2.96
C GLN A 175 16.16 9.90 2.14
N ARG A 176 16.14 8.56 2.17
CA ARG A 176 17.05 7.73 1.37
C ARG A 176 16.90 7.96 -0.13
N LEU A 177 15.68 7.98 -0.64
CA LEU A 177 15.41 8.25 -2.06
C LEU A 177 15.99 9.61 -2.49
N ARG A 178 15.83 10.64 -1.66
CA ARG A 178 16.45 11.94 -1.91
C ARG A 178 17.98 11.89 -1.87
N THR A 179 18.57 11.31 -0.82
CA THR A 179 20.02 11.41 -0.59
C THR A 179 20.83 10.42 -1.41
N GLU A 180 20.27 9.25 -1.73
CA GLU A 180 20.95 8.17 -2.44
C GLU A 180 20.61 8.14 -3.94
N CYS A 181 19.37 8.50 -4.31
CA CYS A 181 18.87 8.35 -5.69
C CYS A 181 18.57 9.71 -6.37
N GLY A 182 18.42 10.78 -5.59
CA GLY A 182 18.13 12.11 -6.12
C GLY A 182 16.73 12.22 -6.70
N THR A 183 15.78 11.46 -6.18
CA THR A 183 14.38 11.44 -6.61
C THR A 183 13.43 11.64 -5.43
#